data_AF-A0A957EJ88-F1
#
_entry.id   AF-A0A957EJ88-F1
#
_cell.length_a   1.000
_cell.length_b   1.000
_cell.length_c   1.000
_cell.angle_alpha   90.00
_cell.angle_beta   90.00
_cell.angle_gamma   90.00
#
_symmetry.space_group_name_H-M   'P 1'
#
loop_
_entity.id
_entity.type
_entity.pdbx_description
1 polymer ?
#
loop_
_entity_poly.entity_id
_entity_poly.type
_entity_poly.pdbx_seq_one_letter_code
_entity_poly.pdbx_strand_id
1 'polypeptide(L)'
;MSEEKQITLPVLGMTCANCVASVERNSKKVEGVTNATVNFANEKVTFSYDPSVIKGQDVTTAVIEKVKRAGYEIPTAELDLSLLGMTCANCATNIERALNKVDGVLSA
;
A
#
# COMPACT_ATOMS: atom_id res chain seq x y z
N MET A 1 -7.98 -19.67 -10.55
CA MET A 1 -8.47 -18.31 -10.89
C MET A 1 -7.65 -17.39 -10.02
N SER A 2 -6.73 -16.63 -10.59
CA SER A 2 -5.86 -15.74 -9.82
C SER A 2 -6.70 -14.58 -9.29
N GLU A 3 -6.85 -14.49 -7.96
CA GLU A 3 -7.60 -13.41 -7.33
C GLU A 3 -6.71 -12.18 -7.22
N GLU A 4 -6.58 -11.38 -8.28
CA GLU A 4 -5.75 -10.17 -8.22
C GLU A 4 -6.43 -9.08 -7.38
N LYS A 5 -5.72 -8.58 -6.36
CA LYS A 5 -6.15 -7.43 -5.56
C LYS A 5 -5.38 -6.19 -5.97
N GLN A 6 -6.03 -5.03 -5.86
CA GLN A 6 -5.49 -3.76 -6.31
C GLN A 6 -5.38 -2.77 -5.15
N ILE A 7 -4.23 -2.10 -5.04
CA ILE A 7 -3.97 -1.07 -4.04
C ILE A 7 -3.53 0.20 -4.75
N THR A 8 -4.02 1.35 -4.28
CA THR A 8 -3.64 2.67 -4.79
C THR A 8 -3.00 3.49 -3.69
N LEU A 9 -1.80 4.01 -3.93
CA LEU A 9 -1.03 4.82 -3.00
C LEU A 9 -0.69 6.18 -3.61
N PRO A 10 -0.68 7.27 -2.83
CA PRO A 10 -0.13 8.55 -3.25
C PRO A 10 1.39 8.47 -3.40
N VAL A 11 1.98 9.25 -4.32
CA VAL A 11 3.43 9.34 -4.52
C VAL A 11 3.85 10.80 -4.66
N LEU A 12 4.80 11.22 -3.85
CA LEU A 12 5.40 12.55 -3.84
C LEU A 12 6.76 12.53 -4.57
N GLY A 13 7.12 13.67 -5.15
CA GLY A 13 8.41 13.89 -5.81
C GLY A 13 8.42 13.53 -7.31
N MET A 14 7.29 13.18 -7.91
CA MET A 14 7.19 13.01 -9.37
C MET A 14 7.07 14.38 -10.06
N THR A 15 8.04 14.74 -10.89
CA THR A 15 8.05 16.04 -11.60
C THR A 15 8.09 15.93 -13.12
N CYS A 16 8.29 14.72 -13.66
CA CYS A 16 8.32 14.51 -15.11
C CYS A 16 7.84 13.10 -15.50
N ALA A 17 7.61 12.88 -16.80
CA ALA A 17 7.22 11.57 -17.35
C ALA A 17 8.24 10.46 -17.07
N ASN A 18 9.54 10.79 -16.97
CA ASN A 18 10.55 9.81 -16.58
C ASN A 18 10.42 9.40 -15.11
N CYS A 19 9.99 10.30 -14.23
CA CYS A 19 9.72 9.97 -12.82
C CYS A 19 8.58 8.96 -12.72
N VAL A 20 7.50 9.20 -13.46
CA VAL A 20 6.34 8.29 -13.56
C VAL A 20 6.79 6.89 -13.97
N ALA A 21 7.52 6.78 -15.09
CA ALA A 21 8.03 5.51 -15.57
C ALA A 21 8.99 4.84 -14.58
N SER A 22 9.76 5.61 -13.81
CA SER A 22 10.64 5.08 -12.77
C SER A 22 9.83 4.45 -11.63
N VAL A 23 8.80 5.14 -11.14
CA VAL A 23 7.92 4.64 -10.07
C VAL A 23 7.21 3.38 -10.53
N GLU A 24 6.57 3.37 -11.71
CA GLU A 24 5.90 2.19 -12.27
C GLU A 24 6.81 0.96 -12.33
N ARG A 25 8.02 1.13 -12.90
CA ARG A 25 8.99 0.03 -13.04
C ARG A 25 9.46 -0.49 -11.69
N ASN A 26 9.63 0.38 -10.70
CA ASN A 26 10.09 -0.04 -9.37
C ASN A 26 8.97 -0.76 -8.61
N SER A 27 7.73 -0.26 -8.66
CA SER A 27 6.57 -0.93 -8.07
C SER A 27 6.33 -2.31 -8.70
N LYS A 28 6.44 -2.44 -10.03
CA LYS A 28 6.29 -3.72 -10.73
C LYS A 28 7.39 -4.76 -10.43
N LYS A 29 8.56 -4.32 -9.94
CA LYS A 29 9.66 -5.22 -9.57
C LYS A 29 9.51 -5.84 -8.19
N VAL A 30 8.51 -5.44 -7.42
CA VAL A 30 8.25 -6.01 -6.10
C VAL A 30 7.65 -7.40 -6.26
N GLU A 31 8.12 -8.35 -5.44
CA GLU A 31 7.64 -9.71 -5.46
C GLU A 31 6.15 -9.78 -5.13
N GLY A 32 5.40 -10.57 -5.90
CA GLY A 32 3.95 -10.70 -5.79
C GLY A 32 3.14 -9.62 -6.49
N VAL A 33 3.76 -8.53 -6.99
CA VAL A 33 3.08 -7.54 -7.85
C VAL A 33 2.96 -8.07 -9.28
N THR A 34 1.75 -8.13 -9.81
CA THR A 34 1.47 -8.59 -11.18
C THR A 34 1.45 -7.42 -12.16
N ASN A 35 0.94 -6.26 -11.73
CA ASN A 35 0.86 -5.07 -12.56
C ASN A 35 1.05 -3.79 -11.74
N ALA A 36 1.54 -2.71 -12.36
CA ALA A 36 1.62 -1.39 -11.73
C ALA A 36 1.46 -0.29 -12.79
N THR A 37 0.66 0.72 -12.48
CA THR A 37 0.38 1.90 -13.30
C THR A 37 0.43 3.15 -12.44
N VAL A 38 0.86 4.27 -13.01
CA VAL A 38 0.92 5.56 -12.32
C VAL A 38 0.05 6.56 -13.05
N ASN A 39 -0.83 7.21 -12.30
CA ASN A 39 -1.57 8.37 -12.75
C ASN A 39 -0.84 9.64 -12.27
N PHE A 40 -0.11 10.27 -13.19
CA PHE A 40 0.64 11.50 -12.90
C PHE A 40 -0.27 12.67 -12.49
N ALA A 41 -1.43 12.81 -13.14
CA ALA A 41 -2.36 13.92 -12.86
C ALA A 41 -2.92 13.87 -11.43
N ASN A 42 -3.05 12.66 -10.87
CA ASN A 42 -3.56 12.44 -9.51
C ASN A 42 -2.45 12.07 -8.52
N GLU A 43 -1.18 12.09 -8.95
CA GLU A 43 -0.01 11.74 -8.14
C GLU A 43 -0.15 10.38 -7.42
N LYS A 44 -0.69 9.39 -8.12
CA LYS A 44 -1.01 8.07 -7.53
C LYS A 44 -0.36 6.94 -8.31
N VAL A 45 0.15 5.95 -7.59
CA VAL A 45 0.52 4.64 -8.12
C VAL A 45 -0.57 3.64 -7.74
N THR A 46 -1.01 2.85 -8.72
CA THR A 46 -1.94 1.75 -8.53
C THR A 46 -1.26 0.47 -8.97
N PHE A 47 -1.24 -0.54 -8.10
CA PHE A 47 -0.63 -1.83 -8.42
C PHE A 47 -1.56 -2.99 -8.05
N SER A 48 -1.47 -4.06 -8.83
CA SER A 48 -2.18 -5.32 -8.63
C SER A 48 -1.21 -6.36 -8.08
N TYR A 49 -1.66 -7.19 -7.15
CA TYR A 49 -0.86 -8.25 -6.55
C TYR A 49 -1.67 -9.53 -6.35
N ASP A 50 -0.97 -10.66 -6.21
CA ASP A 50 -1.58 -11.95 -5.89
C ASP A 50 -1.56 -12.18 -4.36
N PRO A 51 -2.72 -12.16 -3.67
CA PRO A 51 -2.84 -12.39 -2.24
C PRO A 51 -2.48 -13.82 -1.82
N SER A 52 -2.38 -14.75 -2.78
CA SER A 52 -1.90 -16.12 -2.54
C SER A 52 -0.37 -16.18 -2.37
N VAL A 53 0.35 -15.20 -2.92
CA VAL A 53 1.82 -15.11 -2.88
C VAL A 53 2.28 -14.20 -1.76
N ILE A 54 1.65 -13.03 -1.61
CA ILE A 54 2.04 -12.01 -0.64
C ILE A 54 0.82 -11.34 0.00
N LYS A 55 0.88 -11.01 1.29
CA LYS A 55 -0.21 -10.29 1.95
C LYS A 55 -0.22 -8.82 1.53
N GLY A 56 -1.40 -8.19 1.61
CA GLY A 56 -1.60 -6.79 1.26
C GLY A 56 -0.68 -5.82 2.02
N GLN A 57 -0.48 -6.04 3.33
CA GLN A 57 0.40 -5.22 4.15
C GLN A 57 1.86 -5.35 3.76
N ASP A 58 2.31 -6.59 3.52
CA ASP A 58 3.70 -6.90 3.17
C ASP A 58 4.06 -6.32 1.80
N VAL A 59 3.18 -6.49 0.80
CA VAL A 59 3.40 -5.93 -0.55
C VAL A 59 3.38 -4.40 -0.52
N THR A 60 2.47 -3.79 0.26
CA THR A 60 2.38 -2.34 0.39
C THR A 60 3.68 -1.78 0.99
N THR A 61 4.17 -2.40 2.06
CA THR A 61 5.44 -2.01 2.70
C THR A 61 6.62 -2.17 1.74
N ALA A 62 6.69 -3.30 1.02
CA ALA A 62 7.75 -3.56 0.05
C ALA A 62 7.74 -2.55 -1.12
N VAL A 63 6.55 -2.16 -1.61
CA VAL A 63 6.41 -1.12 -2.63
C VAL A 63 6.86 0.24 -2.09
N ILE A 64 6.44 0.63 -0.89
CA ILE A 64 6.87 1.88 -0.25
C ILE A 64 8.40 1.93 -0.14
N GLU A 65 9.04 0.88 0.37
CA GLU A 65 10.50 0.83 0.46
C GLU A 65 11.18 0.91 -0.91
N LYS A 66 10.65 0.20 -1.91
CA LYS A 66 11.24 0.16 -3.25
C LYS A 66 11.15 1.52 -3.94
N VAL A 67 10.02 2.20 -3.81
CA VAL A 67 9.79 3.55 -4.33
C VAL A 67 10.66 4.57 -3.58
N LYS A 68 10.83 4.41 -2.26
CA LYS A 68 11.76 5.21 -1.44
C LYS A 68 13.21 5.07 -1.89
N ARG A 69 13.68 3.86 -2.17
CA ARG A 69 15.02 3.61 -2.73
C ARG A 69 15.20 4.20 -4.13
N ALA A 70 14.12 4.39 -4.89
CA ALA A 70 14.14 5.05 -6.19
C ALA A 70 14.14 6.59 -6.10
N GLY A 71 14.06 7.16 -4.88
CA GLY A 71 14.12 8.60 -4.64
C GLY A 71 12.76 9.30 -4.57
N TYR A 72 11.66 8.55 -4.42
CA TYR A 72 10.29 9.09 -4.29
C TYR A 72 9.71 8.74 -2.93
N GLU A 73 8.67 9.45 -2.50
CA GLU A 73 8.09 9.24 -1.18
C GLU A 73 6.62 8.86 -1.27
N ILE A 74 6.20 7.89 -0.48
CA ILE A 74 4.77 7.59 -0.29
C ILE A 74 4.43 8.08 1.11
N PRO A 75 3.59 9.13 1.25
CA PRO A 75 3.27 9.68 2.56
C PRO A 75 2.44 8.67 3.36
N THR A 76 2.92 8.38 4.57
CA THR A 76 2.23 7.55 5.56
C THR A 76 1.72 8.45 6.68
N ALA A 77 0.53 8.15 7.21
CA ALA A 77 -0.04 8.86 8.35
C ALA A 77 -0.28 7.87 9.50
N GLU A 78 0.05 8.30 10.70
CA GLU A 78 -0.29 7.60 11.95
C GLU A 78 -1.43 8.37 12.62
N LEU A 79 -2.44 7.65 13.11
CA LEU A 79 -3.64 8.25 13.68
C LEU A 79 -4.04 7.51 14.96
N ASP A 80 -4.07 8.24 16.06
CA ASP A 80 -4.58 7.76 17.34
C ASP A 80 -6.11 7.88 17.38
N LEU A 81 -6.79 6.74 17.28
CA LEU A 81 -8.25 6.65 17.33
C LEU A 81 -8.71 6.22 18.73
N SER A 82 -9.44 7.11 19.41
CA SER A 82 -10.08 6.77 20.68
C SER A 82 -11.32 5.90 20.45
N LEU A 83 -11.22 4.62 20.80
CA LEU A 83 -12.31 3.66 20.65
C LEU A 83 -13.18 3.60 21.91
N LEU A 84 -14.47 3.88 21.75
CA LEU A 84 -15.47 3.78 22.81
C LEU A 84 -16.12 2.38 22.80
N GLY A 85 -16.45 1.85 23.97
CA GLY A 85 -17.21 0.59 24.08
C GLY A 85 -16.38 -0.70 23.97
N MET A 86 -15.05 -0.64 24.07
CA MET A 86 -14.21 -1.82 24.25
C MET A 86 -14.41 -2.38 25.67
N THR A 87 -15.27 -3.39 25.79
CA THR A 87 -15.66 -3.99 27.08
C THR A 87 -14.84 -5.24 27.43
N CYS A 88 -14.05 -5.78 26.50
CA CYS A 88 -13.22 -6.97 26.71
C CYS A 88 -12.02 -7.00 25.74
N ALA A 89 -10.97 -7.75 26.09
CA ALA A 89 -9.78 -7.95 25.25
C ALA A 89 -10.11 -8.51 23.85
N ASN A 90 -11.16 -9.34 23.73
CA ASN A 90 -11.60 -9.86 22.43
C ASN A 90 -12.16 -8.76 21.50
N CYS A 91 -12.70 -7.67 22.06
CA CYS A 91 -13.15 -6.54 21.25
C CYS A 91 -11.95 -5.86 20.57
N ALA A 92 -10.86 -5.67 21.31
CA ALA A 92 -9.63 -5.08 20.77
C ALA A 92 -9.07 -5.93 19.62
N THR A 93 -8.89 -7.25 19.84
CA THR A 93 -8.36 -8.15 18.81
C THR A 93 -9.25 -8.22 17.55
N ASN A 94 -10.56 -8.13 17.69
CA ASN A 94 -11.47 -8.12 16.54
C ASN A 94 -11.34 -6.83 15.72
N ILE A 95 -11.20 -5.68 16.39
CA ILE A 95 -11.00 -4.39 15.73
C ILE A 95 -9.64 -4.38 15.01
N GLU A 96 -8.57 -4.81 15.68
CA GLU A 96 -7.23 -4.93 15.11
C GLU A 96 -7.23 -5.78 13.83
N ARG A 97 -7.88 -6.96 13.87
CA ARG A 97 -8.02 -7.82 12.68
C ARG A 97 -8.86 -7.21 11.58
N ALA A 98 -9.86 -6.40 11.92
CA ALA A 98 -10.68 -5.73 10.92
C ALA A 98 -9.88 -4.61 10.24
N LEU A 99 -9.15 -3.80 11.00
CA LEU A 99 -8.31 -2.71 10.50
C LEU A 99 -7.16 -3.24 9.63
N ASN A 100 -6.48 -4.31 10.04
CA ASN A 100 -5.40 -4.92 9.26
C ASN A 100 -5.87 -5.54 7.92
N LYS A 101 -7.19 -5.68 7.70
CA LYS A 101 -7.76 -6.10 6.41
C LYS A 101 -8.15 -4.93 5.50
N VAL A 102 -8.15 -3.71 6.01
CA VAL A 102 -8.46 -2.52 5.23
C VAL A 102 -7.28 -2.20 4.32
N ASP A 103 -7.56 -1.98 3.04
CA ASP A 103 -6.54 -1.65 2.06
C ASP A 103 -5.84 -0.33 2.44
N GLY A 104 -4.51 -0.36 2.49
CA GLY A 104 -3.68 0.80 2.85
C GLY A 104 -3.34 0.92 4.34
N VAL A 105 -3.88 0.07 5.22
CA VAL A 105 -3.44 0.01 6.63
C VAL A 105 -2.18 -0.83 6.74
N LEU A 106 -1.07 -0.20 7.13
CA LEU A 106 0.23 -0.88 7.33
C LEU A 106 0.26 -1.67 8.65
N SER A 107 -0.36 -1.12 9.69
CA SER A 107 -0.51 -1.71 11.01
C SER A 107 -1.65 -1.03 11.75
N ALA A 108 -2.32 -1.76 12.62
CA ALA A 108 -3.39 -1.29 13.49
C ALA A 108 -3.30 -1.99 14.84
#